data_AF-A0A951C3V0-F1
#
_entry.id   AF-A0A951C3V0-F1
#
_cell.length_a   1.000
_cell.length_b   1.000
_cell.length_c   1.000
_cell.angle_alpha   90.00
_cell.angle_beta   90.00
_cell.angle_gamma   90.00
#
_symmetry.space_group_name_H-M   'P 1'
#
loop_
_entity.id
_entity.type
_entity.pdbx_description
1 polymer ?
#
loop_
_entity_poly.entity_id
_entity_poly.type
_entity_poly.pdbx_seq_one_letter_code
_entity_poly.pdbx_strand_id
1 'polypeptide(L)'
;MRSTPPPNTQTTLRTNSVTPQPAPNGAPVTTPPDWVRIQYLEVSPVRVMGPFTGRSYEFSGSQRIQTVDTRDAQSLLRTRFFRRAS
;
A
#
# COMPACT_ATOMS: atom_id res chain seq x y z
N MET A 1 -62.21 -25.53 19.07
CA MET A 1 -60.97 -25.35 19.85
C MET A 1 -59.89 -24.81 18.91
N ARG A 2 -59.05 -23.87 19.40
CA ARG A 2 -57.79 -23.32 18.84
C ARG A 2 -57.98 -22.08 17.92
N SER A 3 -57.94 -20.85 18.45
CA SER A 3 -56.79 -20.00 18.85
C SER A 3 -56.07 -19.36 17.66
N THR A 4 -56.30 -18.07 17.43
CA THR A 4 -55.45 -17.19 16.62
C THR A 4 -54.18 -16.80 17.37
N PRO A 5 -53.01 -16.84 16.71
CA PRO A 5 -51.89 -15.96 17.02
C PRO A 5 -51.77 -14.78 15.99
N PRO A 6 -51.18 -13.64 16.40
CA PRO A 6 -51.17 -12.37 15.64
C PRO A 6 -50.10 -12.28 14.53
N PRO A 7 -50.17 -11.27 13.63
CA PRO A 7 -49.13 -11.00 12.64
C PRO A 7 -47.94 -10.30 13.30
N ASN A 8 -46.76 -10.92 13.29
CA ASN A 8 -45.55 -10.29 13.81
C ASN A 8 -44.32 -10.61 12.95
N THR A 9 -44.27 -10.06 11.73
CA THR A 9 -43.02 -9.93 10.99
C THR A 9 -42.32 -8.63 11.40
N GLN A 10 -41.82 -8.63 12.64
CA GLN A 10 -40.83 -7.66 13.07
C GLN A 10 -39.47 -8.11 12.56
N THR A 11 -39.03 -7.54 11.45
CA THR A 11 -37.59 -7.46 11.12
C THR A 11 -37.24 -6.00 10.99
N THR A 12 -37.30 -5.30 12.13
CA THR A 12 -36.57 -4.06 12.35
C THR A 12 -35.11 -4.45 12.60
N LEU A 13 -34.34 -4.64 11.53
CA LEU A 13 -32.89 -4.61 11.63
C LEU A 13 -32.50 -3.14 11.85
N ARG A 14 -32.24 -2.86 13.13
CA ARG A 14 -31.62 -1.64 13.60
C ARG A 14 -30.23 -1.47 12.96
N THR A 15 -29.84 -0.21 12.92
CA THR A 15 -28.47 0.33 13.02
C THR A 15 -27.91 0.81 11.68
N ASN A 16 -27.85 2.15 11.57
CA ASN A 16 -26.95 2.91 10.72
C ASN A 16 -25.60 2.20 10.62
N SER A 17 -25.45 1.39 9.58
CA SER A 17 -24.14 0.98 9.10
C SER A 17 -23.77 2.07 8.10
N VAL A 18 -22.95 3.02 8.55
CA VAL A 18 -22.22 3.94 7.68
C VAL A 18 -21.57 3.07 6.62
N THR A 19 -22.20 2.96 5.46
CA THR A 19 -21.54 2.44 4.28
C THR A 19 -20.79 3.65 3.78
N PRO A 20 -19.44 3.72 3.87
CA PRO A 20 -18.71 4.71 3.11
C PRO A 20 -19.08 4.47 1.65
N GLN A 21 -19.95 5.35 1.16
CA GLN A 21 -20.36 5.48 -0.22
C GLN A 21 -19.11 5.37 -1.09
N PRO A 22 -18.99 4.38 -2.00
CA PRO A 22 -17.96 4.39 -3.00
C PRO A 22 -18.16 5.66 -3.82
N ALA A 23 -17.27 6.64 -3.64
CA ALA A 23 -17.31 7.85 -4.43
C ALA A 23 -17.19 7.47 -5.92
N PRO A 24 -18.01 8.07 -6.80
CA PRO A 24 -17.83 7.91 -8.24
C PRO A 24 -16.54 8.64 -8.65
N ASN A 25 -15.72 7.98 -9.49
CA ASN A 25 -14.59 8.57 -10.21
C ASN A 25 -13.41 9.09 -9.37
N GLY A 26 -12.64 8.15 -8.85
CA GLY A 26 -11.23 8.35 -8.54
C GLY A 26 -10.44 7.14 -9.04
N ALA A 27 -10.41 6.90 -10.35
CA ALA A 27 -9.36 6.04 -10.89
C ALA A 27 -8.04 6.62 -10.35
N PRO A 28 -7.18 5.82 -9.67
CA PRO A 28 -5.88 6.32 -9.28
C PRO A 28 -5.26 6.86 -10.56
N VAL A 29 -5.00 8.18 -10.60
CA VAL A 29 -4.22 8.77 -11.67
C VAL A 29 -2.93 7.97 -11.69
N THR A 30 -2.82 7.04 -12.63
CA THR A 30 -1.64 6.24 -12.86
C THR A 30 -0.66 7.16 -13.56
N THR A 31 -0.21 8.20 -12.86
CA THR A 31 1.03 8.87 -13.19
C THR A 31 2.06 7.75 -13.30
N PRO A 32 2.74 7.62 -14.46
CA PRO A 32 3.79 6.63 -14.60
C PRO A 32 4.71 6.72 -13.39
N PRO A 33 5.04 5.60 -12.73
CA PRO A 33 5.89 5.63 -11.57
C PRO A 33 7.23 6.24 -11.98
N ASP A 34 7.53 7.44 -11.49
CA ASP A 34 8.85 8.04 -11.65
C ASP A 34 9.87 7.12 -11.01
N TRP A 35 10.96 6.85 -11.71
CA TRP A 35 12.02 5.96 -11.24
C TRP A 35 13.26 6.76 -10.83
N VAL A 36 13.90 6.36 -9.73
CA VAL A 36 15.15 6.94 -9.28
C VAL A 36 16.18 5.85 -9.04
N ARG A 37 17.42 6.10 -9.47
CA ARG A 37 18.54 5.22 -9.16
C ARG A 37 19.05 5.55 -7.76
N ILE A 38 19.05 4.57 -6.88
CA ILE A 38 19.63 4.68 -5.55
C ILE A 38 20.80 3.70 -5.41
N GLN A 39 21.79 4.08 -4.60
CA GLN A 39 22.95 3.30 -4.25
C GLN A 39 22.87 2.88 -2.79
N TYR A 40 22.95 1.58 -2.55
CA TYR A 40 23.15 0.99 -1.24
C TYR A 40 24.62 1.06 -0.82
N LEU A 41 24.86 1.47 0.43
CA LEU A 41 26.20 1.81 0.93
C LEU A 41 26.88 0.66 1.66
N GLU A 42 26.11 -0.30 2.16
CA GLU A 42 26.65 -1.43 2.91
C GLU A 42 27.05 -2.61 2.01
N VAL A 43 27.77 -3.56 2.61
CA VAL A 43 28.21 -4.80 1.95
C VAL A 43 27.22 -5.95 2.14
N SER A 44 26.51 -5.98 3.28
CA SER A 44 25.61 -7.07 3.64
C SER A 44 24.35 -7.08 2.77
N PRO A 45 23.93 -8.24 2.23
CA PRO A 45 22.72 -8.32 1.43
C PRO A 45 21.48 -7.97 2.26
N VAL A 46 20.58 -7.17 1.67
CA VAL A 46 19.31 -6.76 2.29
C VAL A 46 18.18 -6.83 1.28
N ARG A 47 17.02 -7.29 1.74
CA ARG A 47 15.77 -7.20 0.99
C ARG A 47 14.88 -6.13 1.62
N VAL A 48 14.38 -5.24 0.78
CA VAL A 48 13.58 -4.08 1.17
C VAL A 48 12.25 -4.14 0.46
N MET A 49 11.16 -4.06 1.22
CA MET A 49 9.82 -3.89 0.66
C MET A 49 9.53 -2.39 0.49
N GLY A 50 9.14 -1.99 -0.71
CA GLY A 50 8.71 -0.64 -1.02
C GLY A 50 7.45 -0.29 -0.24
N PRO A 51 7.46 0.74 0.62
CA PRO A 51 6.33 1.04 1.49
C PRO A 51 5.10 1.56 0.73
N PHE A 52 5.27 2.08 -0.50
CA PHE A 52 4.16 2.56 -1.32
C PHE A 52 3.73 1.56 -2.37
N THR A 53 4.69 0.89 -3.03
CA THR A 53 4.36 -0.01 -4.14
C THR A 53 4.24 -1.48 -3.72
N GLY A 54 4.74 -1.84 -2.53
CA GLY A 54 4.89 -3.24 -2.10
C GLY A 54 5.97 -4.02 -2.85
N ARG A 55 6.72 -3.38 -3.77
CA ARG A 55 7.76 -4.05 -4.56
C ARG A 55 8.92 -4.48 -3.67
N SER A 56 9.45 -5.67 -3.91
CA SER A 56 10.67 -6.12 -3.23
C SER A 56 11.90 -5.71 -4.03
N TYR A 57 12.85 -5.07 -3.36
CA TYR A 57 14.15 -4.70 -3.91
C TYR A 57 15.24 -5.42 -3.12
N GLU A 58 16.26 -5.93 -3.79
CA GLU A 58 17.33 -6.71 -3.15
C GLU A 58 18.69 -6.07 -3.41
N PHE A 59 19.29 -5.49 -2.38
CA PHE A 59 20.57 -4.81 -2.49
C PHE A 59 21.67 -5.66 -1.90
N SER A 60 22.85 -5.61 -2.50
CA SER A 60 24.04 -6.30 -2.00
C SER A 60 25.29 -5.49 -2.31
N GLY A 61 26.42 -5.84 -1.68
CA GLY A 61 27.71 -5.25 -2.01
C GLY A 61 28.10 -5.36 -3.50
N SER A 62 27.54 -6.33 -4.23
CA SER A 62 27.76 -6.51 -5.68
C SER A 62 26.68 -5.83 -6.54
N GLN A 63 25.47 -5.67 -6.02
CA GLN A 63 24.34 -5.00 -6.68
C GLN A 63 23.87 -3.80 -5.86
N ARG A 64 24.76 -2.81 -5.73
CA ARG A 64 24.51 -1.63 -4.90
C ARG A 64 23.56 -0.63 -5.56
N ILE A 65 23.62 -0.51 -6.89
CA ILE A 65 22.85 0.50 -7.63
C ILE A 65 21.62 -0.17 -8.24
N GLN A 66 20.42 0.30 -7.86
CA GLN A 66 19.17 -0.18 -8.45
C GLN A 66 18.20 0.97 -8.70
N THR A 67 17.34 0.75 -9.68
CA THR A 67 16.24 1.63 -10.03
C THR A 67 15.02 1.30 -9.17
N VAL A 68 14.53 2.27 -8.42
CA VAL A 68 13.44 2.13 -7.44
C VAL A 68 12.33 3.13 -7.77
N ASP A 69 11.09 2.81 -7.43
CA ASP A 69 9.98 3.78 -7.51
C ASP A 69 10.29 4.99 -6.63
N THR A 70 10.09 6.20 -7.16
CA THR A 70 10.42 7.44 -6.45
C THR A 70 9.68 7.56 -5.12
N ARG A 71 8.45 7.04 -5.03
CA ARG A 71 7.66 7.05 -3.79
C ARG A 71 8.27 6.14 -2.72
N ASP A 72 8.78 4.99 -3.13
CA ASP A 72 9.50 4.08 -2.22
C ASP A 72 10.88 4.67 -1.84
N ALA A 73 11.59 5.24 -2.81
CA ALA A 73 12.93 5.77 -2.64
C ALA A 73 13.00 6.93 -1.64
N GLN A 74 11.94 7.74 -1.52
CA GLN A 74 11.87 8.80 -0.50
C GLN A 74 12.10 8.26 0.91
N SER A 75 11.52 7.10 1.25
CA SER A 75 11.72 6.47 2.56
C SER A 75 13.11 5.85 2.70
N LEU A 76 13.64 5.26 1.62
CA LEU A 76 14.97 4.63 1.63
C LEU A 76 16.10 5.65 1.78
N LEU A 77 16.00 6.77 1.08
CA LEU A 77 16.97 7.88 1.10
C LEU A 77 16.99 8.64 2.43
N ARG A 78 15.98 8.46 3.29
CA ARG A 78 15.98 9.02 4.66
C ARG A 78 16.79 8.18 5.64
N THR A 79 17.25 7.00 5.22
CA THR A 79 18.15 6.16 6.02
C THR A 79 19.61 6.41 5.65
N ARG A 80 20.53 5.99 6.53
CA ARG A 80 21.97 6.04 6.26
C ARG A 80 22.46 4.97 5.27
N PHE A 81 21.60 4.01 4.89
CA PHE A 81 22.00 2.86 4.07
C PHE A 81 21.93 3.14 2.57
N PHE A 82 21.18 4.16 2.15
CA PHE A 82 20.94 4.47 0.75
C PHE A 82 21.25 5.93 0.44
N ARG A 83 21.74 6.19 -0.78
CA ARG A 83 21.90 7.53 -1.35
C ARG A 83 21.42 7.57 -2.80
N ARG A 84 21.23 8.75 -3.39
CA ARG A 84 20.98 8.87 -4.84
C ARG A 84 22.25 8.48 -5.59
N ALA A 85 22.09 7.68 -6.63
CA ALA A 85 23.17 7.39 -7.57
C ALA A 85 23.22 8.54 -8.59
N SER A 86 24.41 9.11 -8.78
CA SER A 86 24.70 10.14 -9.79
C SER A 86 24.97 9.53 -11.16
#